data_AF-A0A2W4MXT9-F1
#
_entry.id   AF-A0A2W4MXT9-F1
#
_cell.length_a   1.000
_cell.length_b   1.000
_cell.length_c   1.000
_cell.angle_alpha   90.00
_cell.angle_beta   90.00
_cell.angle_gamma   90.00
#
_symmetry.space_group_name_H-M   'P 1'
#
loop_
_entity.id
_entity.type
_entity.pdbx_description
1 polymer ?
#
loop_
_entity_poly.entity_id
_entity_poly.type
_entity_poly.pdbx_seq_one_letter_code
_entity_poly.pdbx_strand_id
1 'polypeptide(L)' 'MVDGLAARGIGVPGNDLALAAVALFRHWEGRLAELFHQTDHGRRLLELGLAADLDWCARLDVLPVAPCYREGRITAA' A
#
# COMPACT_ATOMS: atom_id res chain seq x y z
N MET A 1 0.19 6.27 4.12
CA MET A 1 -1.16 6.26 3.50
C MET A 1 -2.02 7.33 4.13
N VAL A 2 -3.14 7.73 3.52
CA VAL A 2 -4.02 8.82 4.00
C VAL A 2 -4.37 8.68 5.49
N ASP A 3 -4.64 7.46 5.96
CA ASP A 3 -4.86 7.18 7.39
C ASP A 3 -3.63 7.43 8.27
N GLY A 4 -2.42 7.09 7.79
CA GLY A 4 -1.16 7.41 8.49
C GLY A 4 -0.85 8.92 8.52
N LEU A 5 -1.33 9.70 7.55
CA LEU A 5 -1.25 11.15 7.58
C LEU A 5 -2.26 11.73 8.60
N ALA A 6 -3.50 11.21 8.59
CA ALA A 6 -4.53 11.58 9.55
C ALA A 6 -4.11 11.27 10.99
N ALA A 7 -3.49 10.11 11.25
CA ALA A 7 -2.94 9.74 12.55
C ALA A 7 -1.84 10.71 13.05
N ARG A 8 -1.21 11.46 12.13
CA ARG A 8 -0.21 12.49 12.42
C ARG A 8 -0.82 13.90 12.52
N GLY A 9 -2.15 14.02 12.55
CA GLY A 9 -2.86 15.29 12.60
C GLY A 9 -2.84 16.07 11.29
N ILE A 10 -2.43 15.44 10.18
CA ILE A 10 -2.40 16.08 8.87
C ILE A 10 -3.77 15.85 8.22
N GLY A 11 -4.58 16.91 8.15
CA GLY A 11 -5.83 16.88 7.40
C GLY A 11 -5.57 16.66 5.92
N VAL A 12 -6.08 15.58 5.36
CA VAL A 12 -5.97 15.29 3.93
C VAL A 12 -7.32 15.61 3.28
N PRO A 13 -7.45 16.68 2.48
CA PRO A 13 -8.65 16.88 1.68
C PRO A 13 -8.77 15.70 0.71
N GLY A 14 -9.83 14.90 0.86
CA GLY A 14 -10.08 13.70 0.06
C GLY A 14 -11.32 13.88 -0.81
N ASN A 15 -11.25 13.46 -2.07
CA ASN A 15 -12.42 13.23 -2.90
C ASN A 15 -13.04 11.86 -2.58
N ASP A 16 -14.15 11.51 -3.24
CA ASP A 16 -14.85 10.24 -3.04
C ASP A 16 -13.95 9.02 -3.27
N LEU A 17 -12.99 9.13 -4.20
CA LEU A 17 -11.99 8.08 -4.44
C LEU A 17 -11.07 7.89 -3.23
N ALA A 18 -10.61 8.97 -2.61
CA ALA A 18 -9.80 8.90 -1.40
C ALA A 18 -10.60 8.28 -0.24
N LEU A 19 -11.90 8.62 -0.12
CA LEU A 19 -12.78 8.02 0.87
C LEU A 19 -12.96 6.51 0.63
N ALA A 20 -13.22 6.11 -0.62
CA ALA A 20 -13.37 4.70 -0.99
C ALA A 20 -12.09 3.90 -0.74
N ALA A 21 -10.92 4.46 -1.04
CA ALA A 21 -9.63 3.83 -0.80
C ALA A 21 -9.36 3.62 0.71
N VAL A 22 -9.67 4.62 1.54
CA VAL A 22 -9.57 4.52 3.01
C VAL A 22 -10.54 3.46 3.54
N ALA A 23 -11.78 3.44 3.06
CA ALA A 23 -12.77 2.44 3.47
C ALA A 23 -12.32 1.02 3.10
N LEU A 24 -11.78 0.82 1.90
CA LEU A 24 -11.24 -0.46 1.45
C LEU A 24 -10.06 -0.91 2.32
N PHE A 25 -9.11 -0.01 2.60
CA PHE A 25 -7.96 -0.30 3.46
C PHE A 25 -8.41 -0.74 4.86
N ARG A 26 -9.27 0.05 5.52
CA ARG A 26 -9.77 -0.25 6.87
C ARG A 26 -10.52 -1.58 6.94
N HIS A 27 -11.24 -1.96 5.88
CA HIS A 27 -11.93 -3.25 5.83
C HIS A 27 -10.97 -4.46 5.77
N TRP A 28 -9.78 -4.26 5.19
CA TRP A 28 -8.75 -5.29 5.00
C TRP A 28 -7.52 -5.10 5.89
N GLU A 29 -7.56 -4.18 6.85
CA GLU A 29 -6.46 -3.96 7.78
C GLU A 29 -6.12 -5.27 8.53
N GLY A 30 -4.83 -5.58 8.61
CA GLY A 30 -4.35 -6.87 9.14
C GLY A 30 -4.50 -8.08 8.20
N ARG A 31 -5.14 -7.93 7.03
CA ARG A 31 -5.41 -8.98 6.04
C ARG A 31 -5.08 -8.55 4.60
N LEU A 32 -4.10 -7.66 4.43
CA LEU A 32 -3.76 -7.10 3.12
C LEU A 32 -3.26 -8.15 2.12
N ALA A 33 -2.56 -9.19 2.59
CA ALA A 33 -2.14 -10.30 1.72
C ALA A 33 -3.35 -11.04 1.11
N GLU A 34 -4.40 -11.29 1.91
CA GLU A 34 -5.65 -11.89 1.43
C GLU A 34 -6.33 -11.01 0.38
N LEU A 35 -6.31 -9.68 0.56
CA LEU A 35 -6.82 -8.73 -0.43
C LEU A 35 -6.01 -8.81 -1.73
N PHE A 36 -4.68 -8.83 -1.66
CA PHE A 36 -3.82 -8.89 -2.83
C PHE A 36 -4.08 -10.15 -3.65
N HIS A 37 -4.25 -11.31 -2.99
CA HIS A 37 -4.60 -12.58 -3.64
C HIS A 37 -5.94 -12.55 -4.40
N GLN A 38 -6.86 -11.64 -4.04
CA GLN A 38 -8.15 -11.50 -4.72
C GLN A 38 -8.11 -10.62 -5.96
N THR A 39 -7.05 -9.81 -6.15
CA THR A 39 -6.91 -8.94 -7.33
C THR A 39 -6.50 -9.73 -8.57
N ASP A 40 -6.88 -9.25 -9.76
CA ASP A 40 -6.47 -9.89 -11.02
C ASP A 40 -4.94 -9.98 -11.15
N HIS A 41 -4.22 -8.93 -10.74
CA HIS A 41 -2.76 -8.91 -10.78
C HIS A 41 -2.14 -9.84 -9.72
N GLY A 42 -2.70 -9.90 -8.51
CA GLY A 42 -2.23 -10.81 -7.48
C GLY A 42 -2.42 -12.28 -7.89
N ARG A 43 -3.56 -12.64 -8.47
CA ARG A 43 -3.76 -13.99 -9.04
C ARG A 43 -2.72 -14.31 -10.10
N ARG A 44 -2.39 -13.35 -10.96
CA ARG A 44 -1.33 -13.52 -11.95
C ARG A 44 0.04 -13.78 -11.32
N LEU A 45 0.37 -13.09 -10.23
CA LEU A 45 1.62 -13.32 -9.50
C LEU A 45 1.63 -14.69 -8.78
N LEU A 46 0.48 -15.14 -8.26
CA LEU A 46 0.34 -16.48 -7.71
C LEU A 46 0.60 -17.57 -8.76
N GLU A 47 0.07 -17.42 -9.97
CA GLU A 47 0.33 -18.34 -11.10
C GLU A 47 1.82 -18.40 -11.48
N LEU A 48 2.57 -17.32 -11.24
CA LEU A 48 4.01 -17.25 -11.47
C LEU A 48 4.83 -17.80 -10.29
N GLY A 49 4.19 -18.27 -9.22
CA GLY A 49 4.86 -18.77 -8.02
C GLY A 49 5.41 -17.67 -7.10
N LEU A 50 4.96 -16.43 -7.26
CA LEU A 50 5.47 -15.24 -6.55
C LEU A 50 4.61 -14.89 -5.31
N ALA A 51 4.04 -15.90 -4.64
CA ALA A 51 3.21 -15.70 -3.45
C ALA A 51 3.98 -15.01 -2.30
N ALA A 52 5.26 -15.36 -2.12
CA ALA A 52 6.11 -14.75 -1.09
C ALA A 52 6.30 -13.24 -1.30
N ASP A 53 6.29 -12.76 -2.55
CA ASP A 53 6.40 -11.33 -2.86
C ASP A 53 5.11 -10.59 -2.48
N LEU A 54 3.95 -11.23 -2.66
CA LEU A 54 2.66 -10.66 -2.23
C LEU A 54 2.61 -10.52 -0.71
N ASP A 55 3.01 -11.58 0.01
CA ASP A 55 3.07 -11.59 1.48
C ASP A 55 4.06 -10.53 2.01
N TRP A 56 5.23 -10.42 1.38
CA TRP A 56 6.23 -9.43 1.75
C TRP A 56 5.72 -8.01 1.53
N CYS A 57 5.14 -7.72 0.35
CA CYS A 57 4.65 -6.40 -0.01
C CYS A 57 3.41 -5.97 0.79
N ALA A 58 2.67 -6.91 1.39
CA ALA A 58 1.51 -6.61 2.23
C ALA A 58 1.87 -6.07 3.63
N ARG A 59 3.15 -6.14 4.02
CA ARG A 59 3.60 -5.69 5.34
C ARG A 59 3.70 -4.17 5.41
N LEU A 60 3.10 -3.60 6.45
CA LEU A 60 3.17 -2.17 6.72
C LEU A 60 4.44 -1.81 7.50
N ASP A 61 4.97 -0.61 7.22
CA ASP A 61 6.04 0.05 7.99
C ASP A 61 7.33 -0.77 8.19
N VAL A 62 7.69 -1.63 7.23
CA VAL A 62 8.91 -2.47 7.29
C VAL A 62 10.20 -1.68 7.09
N LEU A 63 10.15 -0.61 6.31
CA LEU A 63 11.31 0.19 5.94
C LEU A 63 11.12 1.64 6.42
N PRO A 64 12.08 2.22 7.15
CA PRO A 64 11.99 3.60 7.63
C PRO A 64 12.53 4.61 6.59
N VAL A 65 12.33 4.36 5.30
CA VAL A 65 12.83 5.21 4.20
C VAL A 65 11.73 5.56 3.22
N ALA A 66 11.73 6.81 2.74
CA ALA A 66 10.88 7.25 1.64
C ALA A 66 11.76 7.56 0.42
N PRO A 67 11.66 6.77 -0.67
CA PRO A 67 12.36 7.10 -1.91
C PRO A 67 11.87 8.42 -2.49
N CYS A 68 12.81 9.25 -2.94
CA CYS A 68 12.53 10.55 -3.55
C CYS A 68 13.12 10.60 -4.96
N TYR A 69 12.28 11.00 -5.92
CA TYR A 69 12.70 11.25 -7.29
C TYR A 69 13.21 12.69 -7.44
N ARG A 70 14.43 12.85 -7.92
CA ARG A 70 15.01 14.16 -8.27
C ARG A 70 15.96 13.99 -9.44
N GLU A 71 15.74 14.79 -10.49
CA GLU A 71 16.67 14.90 -11.64
C GLU A 71 17.06 13.54 -12.25
N GLY A 72 16.08 12.67 -12.50
CA GLY A 72 16.31 11.36 -13.10
C GLY A 72 16.92 10.32 -12.16
N ARG A 73 17.01 10.61 -10.85
CA ARG A 73 17.51 9.67 -9.84
C ARG A 73 16.46 9.42 -8.76
N ILE A 74 16.47 8.21 -8.23
CA ILE A 74 15.74 7.84 -7.01
C ILE A 74 16.76 7.69 -5.91
N THR A 75 16.64 8.48 -4.85
CA THR A 75 17.48 8.38 -3.66
C THR A 75 16.62 8.16 -2.43
N ALA A 76 17.18 7.55 -1.39
CA ALA A 76 16.58 7.61 -0.06
C ALA A 76 16.55 9.08 0.41
N ALA A 77 15.41 9.53 0.91
CA ALA A 77 15.33 10.78 1.69
C ALA A 77 15.67 10.53 3.16
#